data_AF-A0AA95E1P9-F1
#
_entry.id   AF-A0AA95E1P9-F1
#
_cell.length_a   1.000
_cell.length_b   1.000
_cell.length_c   1.000
_cell.angle_alpha   90.00
_cell.angle_beta   90.00
_cell.angle_gamma   90.00
#
_symmetry.space_group_name_H-M   'P 1'
#
loop_
_entity.id
_entity.type
_entity.pdbx_description
1 polymer ?
#
loop_
_entity_poly.entity_id
_entity_poly.type
_entity_poly.pdbx_seq_one_letter_code
_entity_poly.pdbx_strand_id
1 'polypeptide(L)' 'MKTANEMINEMQDVFEKLKTGELSAKEASEMINCTGKIIGLAKVQLDYHKLRNEQPALSFFNAEE' A
#
# COMPACT_ATOMS: atom_id res chain seq x y z
N MET A 1 6.45 -6.27 5.06
CA MET A 1 5.47 -5.31 4.51
C MET A 1 5.53 -5.48 3.01
N LYS A 2 4.39 -5.61 2.33
CA LYS A 2 4.38 -5.68 0.87
C LYS A 2 5.03 -4.44 0.27
N THR A 3 5.70 -4.59 -0.85
CA THR A 3 6.22 -3.47 -1.63
C THR A 3 5.05 -2.65 -2.20
N ALA A 4 5.32 -1.43 -2.63
CA ALA A 4 4.34 -0.59 -3.31
C ALA A 4 3.76 -1.30 -4.55
N ASN A 5 4.60 -2.03 -5.30
CA ASN A 5 4.18 -2.77 -6.48
C ASN A 5 3.27 -3.96 -6.12
N GLU A 6 3.63 -4.73 -5.10
CA GLU A 6 2.78 -5.82 -4.60
C GLU A 6 1.42 -5.30 -4.12
N MET A 7 1.42 -4.17 -3.42
CA MET A 7 0.19 -3.53 -2.94
C MET A 7 -0.68 -3.01 -4.09
N ILE A 8 -0.09 -2.48 -5.17
CA ILE A 8 -0.80 -2.10 -6.38
C ILE A 8 -1.46 -3.31 -7.03
N ASN A 9 -0.74 -4.42 -7.17
CA ASN A 9 -1.28 -5.66 -7.72
C ASN A 9 -2.47 -6.17 -6.90
N GLU A 10 -2.36 -6.06 -5.58
CA GLU A 10 -3.43 -6.43 -4.66
C GLU A 10 -4.68 -5.56 -4.82
N MET A 11 -4.51 -4.25 -5.02
CA MET A 11 -5.64 -3.36 -5.27
C MET A 11 -6.29 -3.60 -6.64
N GLN A 12 -5.53 -4.05 -7.63
CA GLN A 12 -6.10 -4.50 -8.91
C GLN A 12 -6.96 -5.75 -8.73
N ASP A 13 -6.49 -6.72 -7.94
CA ASP A 13 -7.27 -7.93 -7.59
C ASP A 13 -8.56 -7.59 -6.83
N VAL A 14 -8.51 -6.64 -5.88
CA VAL A 14 -9.71 -6.14 -5.18
C VAL A 14 -10.71 -5.53 -6.17
N PHE A 15 -10.23 -4.74 -7.14
CA PHE A 15 -11.09 -4.14 -8.14
C PHE A 15 -11.78 -5.17 -9.03
N GLU A 16 -11.05 -6.20 -9.47
CA GLU A 16 -11.64 -7.27 -10.28
C GLU A 16 -12.63 -8.12 -9.47
N LYS A 17 -12.32 -8.44 -8.21
CA LYS A 17 -13.26 -9.13 -7.31
C LYS A 17 -14.52 -8.32 -7.00
N LEU A 18 -14.41 -6.99 -6.93
CA LEU A 18 -15.57 -6.12 -6.80
C LEU A 18 -16.44 -6.13 -8.06
N LYS A 19 -15.84 -6.15 -9.25
CA LYS A 19 -16.56 -6.25 -10.54
C LYS A 19 -17.28 -7.58 -10.72
N THR A 20 -16.66 -8.69 -10.31
CA THR A 20 -17.26 -10.03 -10.42
C THR A 20 -18.33 -10.29 -9.36
N GLY A 21 -18.41 -9.43 -8.34
CA GLY A 21 -19.32 -9.59 -7.20
C GLY A 21 -18.81 -10.58 -6.15
N GLU A 22 -17.55 -11.01 -6.24
CA GLU A 22 -16.88 -11.84 -5.24
C GLU A 22 -16.59 -11.06 -3.94
N LEU A 23 -16.38 -9.75 -4.04
CA LEU A 23 -16.29 -8.82 -2.91
C LEU A 23 -17.49 -7.87 -2.87
N SER A 24 -17.97 -7.58 -1.66
CA SER A 24 -18.94 -6.51 -1.47
C SER A 24 -18.27 -5.12 -1.55
N ALA A 25 -19.06 -4.10 -1.90
CA ALA A 25 -18.60 -2.71 -1.87
C ALA A 25 -18.07 -2.27 -0.48
N LYS A 26 -18.64 -2.83 0.59
CA LYS A 26 -18.20 -2.56 1.96
C LYS A 26 -16.80 -3.13 2.21
N GLU A 27 -16.57 -4.40 1.86
CA GLU A 27 -15.26 -5.04 2.04
C GLU A 27 -14.19 -4.35 1.21
N ALA A 28 -14.48 -4.04 -0.06
CA ALA A 28 -13.56 -3.30 -0.92
C ALA A 28 -13.21 -1.92 -0.34
N SER A 29 -14.19 -1.21 0.24
CA SER A 29 -13.96 0.09 0.89
C SER A 29 -13.02 -0.02 2.11
N GLU A 30 -13.18 -1.05 2.95
CA GLU A 30 -12.30 -1.29 4.09
C GLU A 30 -10.87 -1.61 3.64
N MET A 31 -10.70 -2.38 2.56
CA MET A 31 -9.39 -2.70 1.97
C MET A 31 -8.69 -1.44 1.42
N ILE A 32 -9.42 -0.58 0.73
CA ILE A 32 -8.91 0.71 0.23
C ILE A 32 -8.50 1.60 1.40
N ASN A 33 -9.30 1.66 2.47
CA ASN A 33 -8.98 2.44 3.66
C ASN A 33 -7.69 1.95 4.35
N CYS A 34 -7.56 0.64 4.51
CA CYS A 34 -6.36 0.01 5.08
C CYS A 34 -5.12 0.34 4.23
N THR A 35 -5.22 0.20 2.92
CA THR A 35 -4.14 0.51 1.97
C THR A 35 -3.72 1.97 2.05
N GLY A 36 -4.68 2.91 2.10
CA GLY A 36 -4.41 4.32 2.28
C GLY A 36 -3.65 4.64 3.58
N LYS A 37 -3.97 3.95 4.69
CA LYS A 37 -3.25 4.07 5.96
C LYS A 37 -1.81 3.57 5.88
N ILE A 38 -1.56 2.46 5.17
CA ILE A 38 -0.20 1.93 4.99
C ILE A 38 0.66 2.89 4.15
N ILE A 39 0.11 3.43 3.06
CA ILE A 39 0.79 4.46 2.26
C ILE A 39 1.07 5.71 3.10
N GLY A 40 0.12 6.11 3.95
CA GLY A 40 0.30 7.21 4.90
C GLY A 40 1.46 6.95 5.87
N LEU A 41 1.55 5.75 6.44
CA LEU A 41 2.66 5.36 7.31
C LEU A 41 4.00 5.40 6.57
N ALA A 42 4.07 4.87 5.34
CA ALA A 42 5.29 4.90 4.53
C ALA A 42 5.76 6.33 4.23
N LYS A 43 4.83 7.27 3.98
CA LYS A 43 5.14 8.71 3.84
C LYS A 43 5.73 9.30 5.11
N VAL A 44 5.12 9.02 6.27
CA VAL A 44 5.63 9.50 7.56
C VAL A 44 7.04 8.95 7.83
N GLN A 45 7.31 7.69 7.47
CA GLN A 45 8.64 7.09 7.58
C GLN A 45 9.66 7.80 6.68
N LEU A 46 9.30 8.10 5.42
CA LEU A 46 10.16 8.89 4.53
C LEU A 46 10.48 10.26 5.12
N ASP A 47 9.46 10.96 5.61
CA ASP A 47 9.64 12.28 6.22
C ASP A 47 10.53 12.22 7.46
N TYR A 48 10.36 11.19 8.29
CA TYR A 48 11.21 10.96 9.46
C TYR A 48 12.69 10.78 9.10
N HIS A 49 13.00 9.93 8.12
CA HIS A 49 14.39 9.72 7.67
C HIS A 49 14.97 10.99 7.03
N LYS A 50 14.17 11.70 6.23
CA LYS A 50 14.55 12.99 5.64
C LYS A 50 14.93 14.01 6.71
N LEU A 51 14.16 14.12 7.79
CA LEU A 51 14.46 15.02 8.91
C LEU A 51 15.76 14.65 9.66
N ARG A 52 16.15 13.38 9.61
CA ARG A 52 17.39 12.87 10.21
C ARG A 52 18.61 12.90 9.28
N ASN A 53 18.46 13.38 8.04
CA ASN A 53 19.47 13.29 6.99
C ASN A 53 19.97 11.85 6.74
N GLU A 54 19.08 10.87 6.91
CA GLU A 54 19.36 9.46 6.67
C GLU A 54 18.79 9.05 5.30
N GLN A 55 19.48 8.16 4.59
CA GLN A 55 18.93 7.49 3.41
C GLN A 55 17.83 6.51 3.87
N PRO A 56 16.57 6.69 3.45
CA PRO A 56 15.48 5.80 3.84
C PRO A 56 15.65 4.43 3.18
N ALA A 57 15.95 3.40 3.97
CA ALA A 57 15.96 2.01 3.51
C ALA A 57 14.62 1.33 3.82
N LEU A 58 13.56 1.75 3.13
CA LEU A 58 12.21 1.23 3.36
C LEU A 58 11.91 0.12 2.34
N SER A 59 11.74 -1.12 2.82
CA SER A 59 11.33 -2.27 2.01
C SER A 59 10.03 -2.01 1.23
N PHE A 60 9.17 -1.10 1.70
CA PHE A 60 7.96 -0.68 1.00
C PHE A 60 8.25 -0.12 -0.41
N PHE A 61 9.39 0.55 -0.62
CA PHE A 61 9.76 1.14 -1.91
C PHE A 61 10.76 0.30 -2.71
N ASN A 62 11.31 -0.75 -2.12
CA ASN A 62 12.25 -1.63 -2.79
C ASN A 62 11.46 -2.78 -3.41
N ALA A 63 11.34 -2.80 -4.74
CA ALA A 63 11.00 -4.02 -5.45
C ALA A 63 12.27 -4.87 -5.50
N GLU A 64 12.31 -6.01 -4.80
CA GLU A 64 13.30 -7.05 -5.15
C GLU A 64 12.92 -7.57 -6.55
N GLU A 65 13.92 -7.69 -7.44
CA GLU A 65 13.76 -8.22 -8.82
C GLU A 65 13.28 -9.68 -8.85
#